data_AF-A0A972F9T0-F1
#
_entry.id   AF-A0A972F9T0-F1
#
_cell.length_a   1.000
_cell.length_b   1.000
_cell.length_c   1.000
_cell.angle_alpha   90.00
_cell.angle_beta   90.00
_cell.angle_gamma   90.00
#
_symmetry.space_group_name_H-M   'P 1'
#
loop_
_entity.id
_entity.type
_entity.pdbx_description
1 polymer ?
#
loop_
_entity_poly.entity_id
_entity_poly.type
_entity_poly.pdbx_seq_one_letter_code
_entity_poly.pdbx_strand_id
1 'polypeptide(L)'
;MNILFASAGIGWASINVNSYPMVVELAKGGNVGRYTGFYYTASMAAQTVTPIISGMLMDKISFLTLFPYGAFFVALAFFTMSLTKHGDNKPAPVKPSIEVFDALD
;
A
#
# COMPACT_ATOMS: atom_id res chain seq x y z
N MET A 1 9.33 4.57 -23.62
CA MET A 1 8.49 5.33 -22.67
C MET A 1 7.24 4.53 -22.25
N ASN A 2 6.40 4.08 -23.19
CA ASN A 2 5.15 3.37 -22.87
C ASN A 2 5.32 2.07 -22.06
N ILE A 3 6.38 1.28 -22.31
CA ILE A 3 6.67 0.05 -21.55
C ILE A 3 6.98 0.36 -20.08
N LEU A 4 7.72 1.44 -19.82
CA LEU A 4 8.05 1.85 -18.45
C LEU A 4 6.79 2.27 -17.69
N PHE A 5 5.94 3.09 -18.33
CA PHE A 5 4.65 3.48 -17.75
C PHE A 5 3.71 2.29 -17.52
N ALA A 6 3.65 1.33 -18.46
CA ALA A 6 2.86 0.11 -18.29
C ALA A 6 3.36 -0.73 -17.11
N SER A 7 4.67 -0.93 -16.98
CA SER A 7 5.26 -1.69 -15.87
C SER A 7 5.04 -1.00 -14.51
N ALA A 8 5.16 0.33 -14.46
CA ALA A 8 4.89 1.11 -13.25
C ALA A 8 3.40 1.02 -12.85
N GLY A 9 2.49 1.07 -13.82
CA GLY A 9 1.05 0.91 -13.60
C GLY A 9 0.69 -0.47 -13.05
N ILE A 10 1.25 -1.53 -13.64
CA ILE A 10 1.05 -2.91 -13.15
C ILE A 10 1.58 -3.05 -11.72
N GLY A 11 2.79 -2.57 -11.45
CA GLY A 11 3.37 -2.61 -10.10
C GLY A 11 2.51 -1.87 -9.06
N TRP A 12 2.04 -0.67 -9.41
CA TRP A 12 1.15 0.11 -8.55
C TRP A 12 -0.18 -0.59 -8.27
N ALA A 13 -0.79 -1.20 -9.30
CA ALA A 13 -2.04 -1.95 -9.15
C ALA A 13 -1.86 -3.17 -8.25
N SER A 14 -0.80 -3.96 -8.46
CA SER A 14 -0.50 -5.13 -7.63
C SER A 14 -0.28 -4.77 -6.16
N ILE A 15 0.42 -3.67 -5.86
CA ILE A 15 0.63 -3.22 -4.48
C ILE A 15 -0.69 -2.80 -3.83
N ASN A 16 -1.51 -2.00 -4.51
CA ASN A 16 -2.77 -1.53 -3.93
C ASN A 16 -3.77 -2.66 -3.66
N VAL A 17 -3.84 -3.66 -4.54
CA VAL A 17 -4.78 -4.79 -4.38
C VAL A 17 -4.37 -5.73 -3.25
N ASN A 18 -3.06 -5.92 -3.01
CA ASN A 18 -2.57 -6.88 -2.00
C ASN A 18 -2.23 -6.25 -0.65
N SER A 19 -1.91 -4.95 -0.59
CA SER A 19 -1.54 -4.26 0.65
C SER A 19 -2.68 -4.14 1.65
N TYR A 20 -3.90 -3.91 1.18
CA TYR A 20 -5.06 -3.80 2.06
C TYR A 20 -5.41 -5.14 2.75
N PRO A 21 -5.56 -6.27 2.03
CA PRO A 21 -5.71 -7.61 2.63
C PRO A 21 -4.62 -7.92 3.66
N MET A 22 -3.35 -7.63 3.35
CA MET A 22 -2.23 -7.88 4.27
C MET A 22 -2.40 -7.16 5.62
N VAL A 23 -2.88 -5.91 5.63
CA VAL A 23 -3.02 -5.16 6.88
C VAL A 23 -4.25 -5.60 7.69
N VAL A 24 -5.35 -5.96 7.02
CA VAL A 24 -6.55 -6.45 7.74
C VAL A 24 -6.38 -7.88 8.23
N GLU A 25 -5.53 -8.69 7.60
CA GLU A 25 -5.17 -10.04 8.09
C GLU A 25 -4.39 -10.02 9.41
N LEU A 26 -3.66 -8.92 9.69
CA LEU A 26 -3.03 -8.70 11.00
C LEU A 26 -4.05 -8.35 12.10
N ALA A 27 -5.28 -7.98 11.72
CA ALA A 27 -6.33 -7.67 12.67
C ALA A 27 -7.05 -8.94 13.14
N LYS A 28 -7.05 -9.18 14.46
CA LYS A 28 -7.86 -10.23 15.09
C LYS A 28 -9.14 -9.63 15.67
N GLY A 29 -10.30 -10.18 15.29
CA GLY A 29 -11.60 -9.83 15.88
C GLY A 29 -12.02 -8.37 15.71
N GLY A 30 -12.52 -7.72 16.76
CA GLY A 30 -13.06 -6.34 16.73
C GLY A 30 -12.07 -5.20 16.45
N ASN A 31 -10.79 -5.49 16.16
CA ASN A 31 -9.77 -4.47 15.87
C ASN A 31 -9.59 -4.17 14.38
N VAL A 32 -10.38 -4.80 13.48
CA VAL A 32 -10.30 -4.58 12.02
C VAL A 32 -10.38 -3.10 11.67
N GLY A 33 -11.32 -2.36 12.28
CA GLY A 33 -11.47 -0.91 12.04
C GLY A 33 -10.24 -0.08 12.43
N ARG A 34 -9.47 -0.50 13.45
CA ARG A 34 -8.26 0.21 13.88
C ARG A 34 -7.08 -0.03 12.93
N TYR A 35 -6.92 -1.26 12.42
CA TYR A 35 -5.90 -1.58 11.43
C TYR A 35 -6.20 -0.94 10.07
N THR A 36 -7.46 -0.94 9.65
CA THR A 36 -7.93 -0.17 8.48
C THR A 36 -7.67 1.33 8.66
N GLY A 37 -7.95 1.87 9.86
CA GLY A 37 -7.64 3.25 10.20
C GLY A 37 -6.15 3.57 10.07
N PHE A 38 -5.27 2.75 10.64
CA PHE A 38 -3.82 2.94 10.51
C PHE A 38 -3.35 2.89 9.05
N TYR A 39 -3.87 1.95 8.25
CA TYR A 39 -3.55 1.86 6.83
C TYR A 39 -3.92 3.14 6.08
N TYR A 40 -5.17 3.60 6.21
CA TYR A 40 -5.63 4.79 5.50
C TYR A 40 -4.98 6.07 6.03
N THR A 41 -4.80 6.21 7.34
CA THR A 41 -4.11 7.38 7.89
C THR A 41 -2.67 7.46 7.38
N ALA A 42 -1.92 6.35 7.41
CA ALA A 42 -0.56 6.31 6.87
C ALA A 42 -0.54 6.59 5.35
N SER A 43 -1.46 5.99 4.60
CA SER A 43 -1.54 6.14 3.14
C SER A 43 -1.90 7.57 2.73
N MET A 44 -2.85 8.20 3.43
CA MET A 44 -3.26 9.58 3.15
C MET A 44 -2.19 10.56 3.58
N ALA A 45 -1.55 10.34 4.73
CA ALA A 45 -0.43 11.17 5.17
C ALA A 45 0.74 11.11 4.17
N ALA A 46 1.09 9.92 3.68
CA ALA A 46 2.12 9.77 2.65
C ALA A 46 1.76 10.53 1.37
N GLN A 47 0.50 10.44 0.91
CA GLN A 47 0.01 11.16 -0.26
C GLN A 47 0.00 12.69 -0.08
N THR A 48 -0.23 13.19 1.13
CA THR A 48 -0.16 14.64 1.43
C THR A 48 1.28 15.14 1.57
N VAL A 49 2.15 14.37 2.23
CA VAL A 49 3.54 14.78 2.52
C VAL A 49 4.43 14.71 1.28
N THR A 50 4.24 13.68 0.45
CA THR A 50 5.05 13.46 -0.76
C THR A 50 5.10 14.66 -1.71
N PRO A 51 3.97 15.29 -2.14
CA PRO A 51 4.01 16.43 -3.05
C PRO A 51 4.71 17.66 -2.44
N ILE A 52 4.62 17.83 -1.12
CA ILE A 52 5.30 18.93 -0.41
C ILE A 52 6.82 18.72 -0.49
N ILE A 53 7.29 17.52 -0.15
CA ILE A 53 8.73 17.19 -0.19
C ILE A 53 9.24 17.17 -1.64
N SER A 54 8.52 16.52 -2.57
CA SER A 54 8.94 16.45 -3.96
C SER A 54 8.95 17.83 -4.62
N GLY A 55 7.96 18.69 -4.32
CA GLY A 55 7.93 20.08 -4.81
C GLY A 55 9.12 20.89 -4.31
N MET A 56 9.43 20.84 -3.01
CA MET A 56 10.62 21.50 -2.46
C MET A 56 11.93 20.99 -3.09
N LEU A 57 12.01 19.70 -3.41
CA LEU A 57 13.18 19.09 -4.04
C LEU A 57 13.34 19.51 -5.52
N MET A 58 12.22 19.69 -6.22
CA MET A 58 12.18 20.22 -7.60
C MET A 58 12.68 21.67 -7.63
N ASP A 59 12.22 22.49 -6.68
CA ASP A 59 12.52 23.93 -6.64
C ASP A 59 13.98 24.22 -6.26
N LYS A 60 14.56 23.43 -5.34
CA LYS A 60 15.90 23.73 -4.79
C LYS A 60 17.07 23.03 -5.46
N ILE A 61 16.84 21.89 -6.12
CA ILE A 61 17.93 21.05 -6.63
C ILE A 61 17.84 20.87 -8.14
N SER A 62 16.83 20.15 -8.63
CA SER A 62 16.57 19.93 -10.06
C SER A 62 15.39 18.97 -10.22
N PHE A 63 14.66 19.06 -11.34
CA PHE A 63 13.64 18.08 -11.75
C PHE A 63 14.17 16.63 -11.80
N LEU A 64 15.44 16.43 -12.17
CA LEU A 64 16.03 15.09 -12.27
C LEU A 64 16.19 14.41 -10.90
N THR A 65 16.12 15.15 -9.79
CA THR A 65 16.24 14.62 -8.43
C THR A 65 15.02 13.79 -8.00
N LEU A 66 13.91 13.85 -8.75
CA LEU A 66 12.74 13.01 -8.50
C LEU A 66 13.00 11.53 -8.81
N PHE A 67 13.84 11.24 -9.80
CA PHE A 67 14.20 9.86 -10.14
C PHE A 67 14.96 9.14 -9.01
N PRO A 68 16.06 9.68 -8.43
CA PRO A 68 16.71 9.06 -7.30
C PRO A 68 15.85 9.07 -6.02
N TYR A 69 15.01 10.09 -5.80
CA TYR A 69 14.02 10.09 -4.72
C TYR A 69 13.07 8.88 -4.84
N GLY A 70 12.42 8.71 -6.01
CA GLY A 70 11.53 7.59 -6.26
C GLY A 70 12.23 6.23 -6.14
N ALA A 71 13.44 6.10 -6.70
CA ALA A 71 14.24 4.89 -6.59
C ALA A 71 14.56 4.51 -5.14
N PHE A 72 14.88 5.51 -4.30
CA PHE A 72 15.13 5.29 -2.87
C PHE A 72 13.89 4.77 -2.14
N PHE A 73 12.72 5.37 -2.36
CA PHE A 73 11.47 4.91 -1.70
C PHE A 73 11.02 3.54 -2.20
N VAL A 74 11.19 3.23 -3.49
CA VAL A 74 10.90 1.90 -4.05
C VAL A 74 11.87 0.85 -3.47
N ALA A 75 13.15 1.17 -3.36
CA ALA A 75 14.13 0.28 -2.73
C ALA A 75 13.81 0.04 -1.24
N LEU A 76 13.40 1.08 -0.52
CA LEU A 76 12.98 0.97 0.88
C LEU A 76 11.72 0.10 1.00
N ALA A 77 10.72 0.32 0.14
CA ALA A 77 9.52 -0.51 0.10
C ALA A 77 9.83 -1.98 -0.20
N PHE A 78 10.73 -2.23 -1.16
CA PHE A 78 11.22 -3.57 -1.48
C PHE A 78 11.91 -4.22 -0.28
N PHE A 79 12.77 -3.48 0.43
CA PHE A 79 13.44 -3.97 1.62
C PHE A 79 12.44 -4.29 2.74
N THR A 80 11.49 -3.39 3.02
CA THR A 80 10.47 -3.63 4.06
C THR A 80 9.59 -4.82 3.72
N MET A 81 9.19 -4.98 2.46
CA MET A 81 8.39 -6.13 2.00
C MET A 81 9.18 -7.44 1.96
N SER A 82 10.48 -7.38 1.70
CA SER A 82 11.35 -8.56 1.77
C SER A 82 11.51 -9.08 3.22
N LEU A 83 11.40 -8.19 4.22
CA LEU A 83 11.47 -8.55 5.64
C LEU A 83 10.11 -8.97 6.23
N THR A 84 8.98 -8.65 5.58
CA THR A 84 7.66 -9.07 6.04
C THR A 84 7.44 -10.56 5.79
N LYS A 85 7.39 -11.37 6.86
CA LYS A 85 7.27 -12.84 6.82
C LYS A 85 5.82 -13.38 6.92
N HIS A 86 4.79 -12.65 6.51
CA HIS A 86 3.42 -13.17 6.52
C HIS A 86 2.72 -12.93 5.18
N GLY A 87 2.22 -14.02 4.58
CA GLY A 87 1.38 -13.97 3.38
C GLY A 87 1.57 -15.11 2.38
N ASP A 88 2.31 -16.18 2.69
CA ASP A 88 2.18 -17.41 1.89
C ASP A 88 0.82 -18.03 2.21
N ASN A 89 0.00 -18.05 1.19
CA ASN A 89 -1.44 -18.23 1.23
C ASN A 89 -1.76 -19.68 1.65
N LYS A 90 -2.07 -19.91 2.93
CA LYS A 90 -3.04 -20.96 3.25
C LYS A 90 -4.38 -20.26 3.31
N PRO A 91 -5.21 -20.29 2.26
CA PRO A 91 -6.55 -19.76 2.34
C PRO A 91 -7.23 -20.44 3.52
N ALA A 92 -7.46 -19.68 4.60
CA ALA A 92 -8.34 -20.14 5.65
C ALA A 92 -9.71 -20.34 4.98
N PRO A 93 -10.34 -21.52 5.13
CA PRO A 93 -11.56 -21.83 4.42
C PRO A 93 -12.58 -20.74 4.72
N VAL A 94 -13.11 -20.13 3.65
CA VAL A 94 -14.20 -19.16 3.73
C VAL A 94 -15.31 -19.81 4.52
N LYS A 95 -15.50 -19.41 5.79
CA LYS A 95 -16.69 -19.79 6.54
C LYS A 95 -17.84 -18.98 5.95
N PRO A 96 -18.90 -19.62 5.43
CA PRO A 96 -20.08 -18.90 5.00
C PRO A 96 -20.79 -18.40 6.27
N SER A 97 -20.54 -17.16 6.67
CA SER A 97 -21.28 -16.52 7.77
C SER A 97 -22.54 -15.89 7.20
N ILE A 98 -23.68 -16.44 7.60
CA ILE A 98 -25.06 -15.99 7.34
C ILE A 98 -25.25 -14.49 7.66
N GLU A 99 -24.38 -13.89 8.48
CA GLU A 99 -24.39 -12.47 8.87
C GLU A 99 -24.22 -11.47 7.71
N VAL A 100 -23.68 -11.87 6.55
CA VAL A 100 -23.56 -10.97 5.38
C VAL A 100 -24.91 -10.79 4.67
N PHE A 101 -25.83 -11.75 4.81
CA PHE A 101 -27.17 -11.67 4.22
C PHE A 101 -28.15 -10.89 5.11
N ASP A 102 -28.00 -10.94 6.44
CA ASP A 102 -28.88 -10.23 7.39
C ASP A 102 -28.66 -8.71 7.43
N ALA A 103 -27.56 -8.20 6.87
CA ALA A 103 -27.28 -6.77 6.79
C ALA A 103 -27.83 -6.09 5.51
N LEU A 104 -28.52 -6.86 4.66
CA LEU A 104 -29.11 -6.39 3.39
C LEU A 104 -30.65 -6.33 3.40
N ASP A 105 -31.28 -6.60 4.55
CA ASP A 105 -32.72 -6.37 4.78
C ASP A 105 -32.97 -5.10 5.61
#